data_AF-A0A810NY31-F1
#
_entry.id   AF-A0A810NY31-F1
#
_cell.length_a   1.000
_cell.length_b   1.000
_cell.length_c   1.000
_cell.angle_alpha   90.00
_cell.angle_beta   90.00
_cell.angle_gamma   90.00
#
_symmetry.space_group_name_H-M   'P 1'
#
loop_
_entity.id
_entity.type
_entity.pdbx_description
1 polymer ?
#
loop_
_entity_poly.entity_id
_entity_poly.type
_entity_poly.pdbx_seq_one_letter_code
_entity_poly.pdbx_strand_id
1 'polypeptide(L)'
;MELPLTSQIYLLAYDTDKGKLTCNGYLGYILRAAALTELHLQGALADADGRPRATGAKVHDALLAEVLREIASAPKPKKWSWWVHHGQTPMFRAVQQRLADGRVVTTERYRILGIFPATRVKVHEHRAVARLRSAVSHTLNGGDPKPRDAALTALAATGEIRIAVSRAQTRQYAKRLDSLVAQAGPALPALRKVIRDHRAATESG
;
A
#
# COMPACT_ATOMS: atom_id res chain seq x y z
N MET A 1 1.11 14.81 -13.07
CA MET A 1 0.04 14.08 -12.36
C MET A 1 0.70 13.29 -11.26
N GLU A 2 0.40 13.58 -9.99
CA GLU A 2 0.97 12.83 -8.87
C GLU A 2 0.38 11.42 -8.82
N LEU A 3 1.21 10.40 -8.55
CA LEU A 3 0.78 9.01 -8.52
C LEU A 3 -0.13 8.74 -7.29
N PRO A 4 -1.19 7.92 -7.42
CA PRO A 4 -1.98 7.44 -6.28
C PRO A 4 -1.12 6.71 -5.25
N LEU A 5 -1.51 6.70 -3.97
CA LEU A 5 -0.75 6.03 -2.89
C LEU A 5 -0.53 4.55 -3.18
N THR A 6 -1.50 3.88 -3.81
CA THR A 6 -1.36 2.50 -4.27
C THR A 6 -0.18 2.31 -5.23
N SER A 7 -0.05 3.21 -6.19
CA SER A 7 1.04 3.22 -7.18
C SER A 7 2.38 3.54 -6.54
N GLN A 8 2.40 4.52 -5.62
CA GLN A 8 3.62 4.88 -4.87
C GLN A 8 4.11 3.72 -4.00
N ILE A 9 3.21 3.03 -3.29
CA ILE A 9 3.54 1.86 -2.47
C ILE A 9 4.10 0.71 -3.32
N TYR A 10 3.50 0.45 -4.48
CA TYR A 10 4.02 -0.56 -5.40
C TYR A 10 5.46 -0.27 -5.82
N LEU A 11 5.74 0.98 -6.23
CA LEU A 11 7.08 1.42 -6.61
C LEU A 11 8.05 1.39 -5.43
N LEU A 12 7.59 1.77 -4.24
CA LEU A 12 8.38 1.74 -3.02
C LEU A 12 8.71 0.31 -2.56
N ALA A 13 7.88 -0.67 -2.90
CA ALA A 13 8.15 -2.08 -2.68
C ALA A 13 9.11 -2.69 -3.72
N TYR A 14 9.45 -1.99 -4.79
CA TYR A 14 10.38 -2.47 -5.80
C TYR A 14 11.85 -2.23 -5.40
N ASP A 15 12.65 -3.29 -5.49
CA ASP A 15 14.10 -3.27 -5.34
C ASP A 15 14.72 -3.04 -6.73
N THR A 16 15.24 -1.84 -6.96
CA THR A 16 15.83 -1.42 -8.25
C THR A 16 17.13 -2.16 -8.56
N ASP A 17 17.87 -2.57 -7.53
CA ASP A 17 19.17 -3.24 -7.71
C ASP A 17 18.96 -4.71 -8.08
N LYS A 18 17.96 -5.36 -7.46
CA LYS A 18 17.63 -6.77 -7.72
C LYS A 18 16.61 -6.97 -8.83
N GLY A 19 15.99 -5.89 -9.32
CA GLY A 19 14.98 -5.93 -10.37
C GLY A 19 13.76 -6.75 -10.01
N LYS A 20 13.28 -6.65 -8.76
CA LYS A 20 12.13 -7.43 -8.27
C LYS A 20 11.35 -6.71 -7.18
N LEU A 21 10.08 -7.08 -7.03
CA LEU A 21 9.28 -6.66 -5.88
C LEU A 21 9.76 -7.35 -4.59
N THR A 22 9.73 -6.60 -3.51
CA THR A 22 9.82 -7.09 -2.14
C THR A 22 8.40 -7.26 -1.57
N CYS A 23 8.28 -7.93 -0.42
CA CYS A 23 6.98 -8.22 0.21
C CYS A 23 6.07 -9.13 -0.66
N ASN A 24 6.68 -9.99 -1.48
CA ASN A 24 5.93 -11.00 -2.25
C ASN A 24 5.10 -11.87 -1.30
N GLY A 25 3.81 -12.01 -1.62
CA GLY A 25 2.83 -12.76 -0.81
C GLY A 25 1.89 -11.89 0.03
N TYR A 26 2.27 -10.66 0.38
CA TYR A 26 1.43 -9.79 1.21
C TYR A 26 1.36 -8.32 0.76
N LEU A 27 2.07 -7.93 -0.31
CA LEU A 27 1.99 -6.58 -0.90
C LEU A 27 0.56 -6.17 -1.27
N GLY A 28 -0.29 -7.13 -1.68
CA GLY A 28 -1.71 -6.87 -1.95
C GLY A 28 -2.45 -6.27 -0.75
N TYR A 29 -2.14 -6.69 0.48
CA TYR A 29 -2.75 -6.11 1.69
C TYR A 29 -2.31 -4.67 1.90
N ILE A 30 -1.03 -4.38 1.66
CA ILE A 30 -0.49 -3.01 1.78
C ILE A 30 -1.13 -2.09 0.73
N LEU A 31 -1.29 -2.56 -0.51
CA LEU A 31 -1.95 -1.82 -1.58
C LEU A 31 -3.43 -1.57 -1.26
N ARG A 32 -4.12 -2.56 -0.70
CA ARG A 32 -5.52 -2.42 -0.28
C ARG A 32 -5.66 -1.42 0.87
N ALA A 33 -4.77 -1.48 1.86
CA ALA A 33 -4.70 -0.48 2.92
C ALA A 33 -4.37 0.91 2.37
N ALA A 34 -3.49 1.04 1.38
CA ALA A 34 -3.17 2.31 0.75
C ALA A 34 -4.38 2.94 0.05
N ALA A 35 -5.19 2.13 -0.66
CA ALA A 35 -6.43 2.60 -1.27
C ALA A 35 -7.44 3.10 -0.21
N LEU A 36 -7.61 2.33 0.87
CA LEU A 36 -8.48 2.67 1.99
C LEU A 36 -8.03 3.95 2.72
N THR A 37 -6.72 4.11 2.94
CA THR A 37 -6.12 5.32 3.50
C THR A 37 -6.34 6.52 2.58
N GLU A 38 -6.12 6.39 1.27
CA GLU A 38 -6.32 7.49 0.33
C GLU A 38 -7.78 7.94 0.28
N LEU A 39 -8.73 6.99 0.26
CA LEU A 39 -10.16 7.29 0.35
C LEU A 39 -10.54 7.98 1.67
N HIS A 40 -9.95 7.58 2.79
CA HIS A 40 -10.18 8.21 4.08
C HIS A 40 -9.65 9.65 4.10
N LEU A 41 -8.43 9.88 3.60
CA LEU A 41 -7.81 11.21 3.51
C LEU A 41 -8.56 12.13 2.54
N GLN A 42 -9.20 11.58 1.51
CA GLN A 42 -10.09 12.32 0.61
C GLN A 42 -11.46 12.61 1.23
N GLY A 43 -11.74 12.14 2.44
CA GLY A 43 -13.05 12.27 3.09
C GLY A 43 -14.13 11.41 2.45
N ALA A 44 -13.78 10.48 1.56
CA ALA A 44 -14.72 9.56 0.92
C ALA A 44 -15.12 8.37 1.82
N LEU A 45 -14.27 8.05 2.81
CA LEU A 45 -14.56 7.10 3.87
C LEU A 45 -14.45 7.76 5.25
N ALA A 46 -15.47 7.57 6.07
CA ALA A 46 -15.44 7.85 7.49
C ALA A 46 -15.33 6.56 8.30
N ASP A 47 -14.78 6.64 9.51
CA ASP A 47 -14.89 5.54 10.47
C ASP A 47 -16.22 5.63 11.21
N ALA A 48 -16.94 4.51 11.26
CA ALA A 48 -18.11 4.32 12.11
C ALA A 48 -17.88 3.07 12.96
N ASP A 49 -17.44 3.27 14.20
CA ASP A 49 -17.15 2.22 15.18
C ASP A 49 -16.21 1.13 14.63
N GLY A 50 -15.08 1.54 14.05
CA GLY A 50 -14.07 0.63 13.50
C GLY A 50 -14.48 -0.02 12.17
N ARG A 51 -15.41 0.60 11.44
CA ARG A 51 -15.90 0.14 10.13
C ARG A 51 -15.93 1.30 9.14
N PRO A 52 -15.36 1.15 7.92
CA PRO A 52 -15.46 2.18 6.90
C PRO A 52 -16.91 2.37 6.45
N ARG A 53 -17.33 3.62 6.35
CA ARG A 53 -18.61 4.05 5.77
C ARG A 53 -18.34 5.04 4.64
N ALA A 54 -18.97 4.84 3.49
CA ALA A 54 -18.95 5.81 2.40
C ALA A 54 -19.68 7.09 2.83
N THR A 55 -19.07 8.24 2.56
CA THR A 55 -19.64 9.56 2.91
C THR A 55 -20.46 10.17 1.77
N GLY A 56 -20.34 9.62 0.56
CA GLY A 56 -20.92 10.19 -0.67
C GLY A 56 -19.98 11.16 -1.40
N ALA A 57 -18.76 11.41 -0.90
CA ALA A 57 -17.80 12.25 -1.61
C ALA A 57 -17.42 11.65 -2.98
N LYS A 58 -17.22 12.53 -3.96
CA LYS A 58 -16.88 12.12 -5.33
C LYS A 58 -15.41 11.68 -5.41
N VAL A 59 -15.20 10.48 -5.93
CA VAL A 59 -13.86 9.92 -6.16
C VAL A 59 -13.61 9.80 -7.66
N HIS A 60 -12.56 10.44 -8.14
CA HIS A 60 -12.22 10.49 -9.57
C HIS A 60 -11.34 9.33 -10.04
N ASP A 61 -10.51 8.78 -9.15
CA ASP A 61 -9.69 7.63 -9.48
C ASP A 61 -10.57 6.38 -9.60
N ALA A 62 -10.61 5.76 -10.77
CA ALA A 62 -11.51 4.63 -11.06
C ALA A 62 -11.29 3.42 -10.12
N LEU A 63 -10.05 3.15 -9.72
CA LEU A 63 -9.72 2.04 -8.83
C LEU A 63 -10.15 2.35 -7.38
N LEU A 64 -9.97 3.59 -6.92
CA LEU A 64 -10.49 4.00 -5.62
C LEU A 64 -12.02 4.05 -5.61
N ALA A 65 -12.65 4.50 -6.69
CA ALA A 65 -14.10 4.50 -6.86
C ALA A 65 -14.69 3.08 -6.84
N GLU A 66 -13.99 2.10 -7.41
CA GLU A 66 -14.33 0.68 -7.30
C GLU A 66 -14.35 0.21 -5.85
N VAL A 67 -13.26 0.48 -5.10
CA VAL A 67 -13.18 0.13 -3.67
C VAL A 67 -14.32 0.78 -2.87
N LEU A 68 -14.60 2.06 -3.14
CA LEU A 68 -15.66 2.79 -2.45
C LEU A 68 -17.04 2.18 -2.73
N ARG A 69 -17.32 1.82 -3.99
CA ARG A 69 -18.58 1.19 -4.40
C ARG A 69 -18.75 -0.19 -3.77
N GLU A 70 -17.69 -0.97 -3.73
CA GLU A 70 -17.65 -2.28 -3.07
C GLU A 70 -18.05 -2.14 -1.58
N ILE A 71 -17.49 -1.17 -0.87
CA ILE A 71 -17.83 -0.86 0.52
C ILE A 71 -19.29 -0.39 0.66
N ALA A 72 -19.75 0.51 -0.21
CA ALA A 72 -21.10 1.07 -0.17
C ALA A 72 -22.18 0.01 -0.47
N SER A 73 -21.86 -0.96 -1.34
CA SER A 73 -22.77 -2.05 -1.73
C SER A 73 -22.78 -3.23 -0.77
N ALA A 74 -21.91 -3.23 0.24
CA ALA A 74 -21.78 -4.37 1.16
C ALA A 74 -23.06 -4.55 1.99
N PRO A 75 -23.66 -5.76 2.02
CA PRO A 75 -24.95 -6.00 2.68
C PRO A 75 -24.88 -5.81 4.20
N LYS A 76 -23.69 -5.91 4.80
CA LYS A 76 -23.46 -5.69 6.22
C LYS A 76 -22.15 -4.92 6.42
N PRO A 77 -22.10 -3.96 7.36
CA PRO A 77 -20.85 -3.27 7.71
C PRO A 77 -19.76 -4.25 8.16
N LYS A 78 -18.56 -4.15 7.59
CA LYS A 78 -17.38 -4.97 7.93
C LYS A 78 -16.29 -4.11 8.56
N LYS A 79 -15.43 -4.73 9.38
CA LYS A 79 -14.28 -4.06 10.01
C LYS A 79 -13.23 -3.67 8.97
N TRP A 80 -12.43 -2.64 9.23
CA TRP A 80 -11.30 -2.26 8.37
C TRP A 80 -10.37 -3.42 8.03
N SER A 81 -10.04 -4.29 9.00
CA SER A 81 -9.16 -5.44 8.77
C SER A 81 -9.74 -6.41 7.74
N TRP A 82 -11.06 -6.56 7.68
CA TRP A 82 -11.71 -7.37 6.67
C TRP A 82 -11.54 -6.74 5.29
N TRP A 83 -11.71 -5.42 5.16
CA TRP A 83 -11.53 -4.70 3.89
C TRP A 83 -10.08 -4.61 3.42
N VAL A 84 -9.12 -4.57 4.34
CA VAL A 84 -7.69 -4.69 4.01
C VAL A 84 -7.37 -6.08 3.48
N HIS A 85 -7.93 -7.12 4.12
CA HIS A 85 -7.76 -8.49 3.67
C HIS A 85 -8.51 -8.76 2.36
N HIS A 86 -9.72 -8.23 2.20
CA HIS A 86 -10.60 -8.50 1.07
C HIS A 86 -10.19 -7.69 -0.16
N GLY A 87 -10.13 -8.36 -1.32
CA GLY A 87 -9.77 -7.71 -2.58
C GLY A 87 -8.27 -7.40 -2.74
N GLN A 88 -7.41 -7.91 -1.85
CA GLN A 88 -5.95 -7.75 -1.90
C GLN A 88 -5.32 -8.26 -3.20
N THR A 89 -5.78 -9.42 -3.70
CA THR A 89 -5.24 -10.05 -4.91
C THR A 89 -5.68 -9.31 -6.18
N PRO A 90 -6.98 -9.01 -6.38
CA PRO A 90 -7.43 -8.12 -7.46
C PRO A 90 -6.76 -6.75 -7.41
N MET A 91 -6.60 -6.16 -6.22
CA MET A 91 -5.94 -4.87 -6.03
C MET A 91 -4.50 -4.88 -6.53
N PHE A 92 -3.72 -5.89 -6.16
CA PHE A 92 -2.35 -6.04 -6.65
C PHE A 92 -2.29 -6.06 -8.18
N ARG A 93 -3.14 -6.88 -8.81
CA ARG A 93 -3.20 -7.01 -10.27
C ARG A 93 -3.62 -5.70 -10.93
N ALA A 94 -4.61 -5.00 -10.39
CA ALA A 94 -5.11 -3.75 -10.92
C ALA A 94 -4.07 -2.62 -10.86
N VAL A 95 -3.33 -2.52 -9.75
CA VAL A 95 -2.23 -1.54 -9.62
C VAL A 95 -1.08 -1.86 -10.57
N GLN A 96 -0.71 -3.14 -10.67
CA GLN A 96 0.32 -3.57 -11.61
C GLN A 96 -0.06 -3.27 -13.07
N GLN A 97 -1.30 -3.53 -13.45
CA GLN A 97 -1.82 -3.23 -14.78
C GLN A 97 -1.82 -1.72 -15.05
N ARG A 98 -2.33 -0.91 -14.12
CA ARG A 98 -2.29 0.56 -14.22
C ARG A 98 -0.88 1.09 -14.46
N LEU A 99 0.10 0.60 -13.71
CA LEU A 99 1.49 1.02 -13.87
C LEU A 99 2.08 0.57 -15.21
N ALA A 100 1.63 -0.58 -15.73
CA ALA A 100 2.02 -1.05 -17.05
C ALA A 100 1.40 -0.21 -18.18
N ASP A 101 0.11 0.10 -18.08
CA ASP A 101 -0.60 0.96 -19.04
C ASP A 101 0.00 2.38 -19.08
N GLY A 102 0.39 2.90 -17.92
CA GLY A 102 1.11 4.17 -17.78
C GLY A 102 2.59 4.11 -18.18
N ARG A 103 3.09 2.96 -18.66
CA ARG A 103 4.51 2.72 -19.03
C ARG A 103 5.53 2.99 -17.91
N VAL A 104 5.08 3.04 -16.66
CA VAL A 104 5.95 3.20 -15.48
C VAL A 104 6.70 1.90 -15.21
N VAL A 105 6.04 0.76 -15.46
CA VAL A 105 6.63 -0.57 -15.37
C VAL A 105 6.34 -1.40 -16.61
N THR A 106 7.15 -2.42 -16.85
CA THR A 106 6.84 -3.50 -17.80
C THR A 106 6.83 -4.83 -17.07
N THR A 107 5.92 -5.70 -17.47
CA THR A 107 5.83 -7.08 -16.98
C THR A 107 6.26 -8.03 -18.07
N GLU A 108 7.34 -8.76 -17.82
CA GLU A 108 7.85 -9.82 -18.70
C GLU A 108 7.53 -11.17 -18.06
N ARG A 109 6.72 -11.99 -18.74
CA ARG A 109 6.53 -13.39 -18.33
C ARG A 109 7.74 -14.18 -18.80
N TYR A 110 8.30 -14.98 -17.89
CA TYR A 110 9.38 -15.91 -18.19
C TYR A 110 9.10 -17.25 -17.52
N ARG A 111 9.91 -18.27 -17.79
CA ARG A 111 9.81 -19.57 -17.12
C ARG A 111 11.08 -19.88 -16.35
N ILE A 112 10.95 -20.22 -15.08
CA ILE A 112 12.04 -20.75 -14.27
C ILE A 112 12.25 -22.21 -14.71
N LEU A 113 13.46 -22.54 -15.17
CA LEU A 113 13.83 -23.85 -15.72
C LEU A 113 12.91 -24.33 -16.86
N GLY A 114 12.28 -23.41 -17.60
CA GLY A 114 11.38 -23.75 -18.72
C GLY A 114 9.98 -24.25 -18.35
N ILE A 115 9.67 -24.44 -17.06
CA ILE A 115 8.44 -25.11 -16.61
C ILE A 115 7.59 -24.20 -15.71
N PHE A 116 8.20 -23.51 -14.75
CA PHE A 116 7.43 -22.71 -13.79
C PHE A 116 7.23 -21.29 -14.29
N PRO A 117 5.99 -20.85 -14.56
CA PRO A 117 5.72 -19.48 -14.99
C PRO A 117 6.13 -18.50 -13.89
N ALA A 118 6.86 -17.46 -14.27
CA ALA A 118 7.27 -16.38 -13.41
C ALA A 118 7.07 -15.04 -14.13
N THR A 119 6.91 -13.97 -13.36
CA THR A 119 6.76 -12.62 -13.92
C THR A 119 7.87 -11.75 -13.36
N ARG A 120 8.67 -11.15 -14.24
CA ARG A 120 9.63 -10.10 -13.88
C ARG A 120 8.99 -8.76 -14.16
N VAL A 121 9.03 -7.89 -13.16
CA VAL A 121 8.64 -6.48 -13.30
C VAL A 121 9.92 -5.70 -13.53
N LYS A 122 9.94 -4.83 -14.54
CA LYS A 122 10.98 -3.82 -14.74
C LYS A 122 10.36 -2.45 -14.51
N VAL A 123 10.96 -1.63 -13.67
CA VAL A 123 10.55 -0.23 -13.48
C VAL A 123 11.39 0.63 -14.42
N HIS A 124 10.76 1.49 -15.22
CA HIS A 124 11.48 2.39 -16.13
C HIS A 124 11.81 3.72 -15.45
N GLU A 125 10.97 4.15 -14.50
CA GLU A 125 11.16 5.40 -13.78
C GLU A 125 11.90 5.21 -12.44
N HIS A 126 13.18 4.83 -12.48
CA HIS A 126 14.00 4.72 -11.27
C HIS A 126 14.06 6.04 -10.48
N ARG A 127 14.01 7.18 -11.17
CA ARG A 127 13.92 8.52 -10.54
C ARG A 127 12.65 8.69 -9.70
N ALA A 128 11.53 8.09 -10.10
CA ALA A 128 10.31 8.13 -9.30
C ALA A 128 10.49 7.34 -7.99
N VAL A 129 11.09 6.15 -8.05
CA VAL A 129 11.39 5.35 -6.85
C VAL A 129 12.34 6.11 -5.91
N ALA A 130 13.40 6.71 -6.44
CA ALA A 130 14.35 7.50 -5.66
C ALA A 130 13.68 8.69 -4.95
N ARG A 131 12.80 9.44 -5.65
CA ARG A 131 12.04 10.55 -5.04
C ARG A 131 11.14 10.07 -3.91
N LEU A 132 10.45 8.93 -4.07
CA LEU A 132 9.62 8.36 -3.02
C LEU A 132 10.45 7.93 -1.80
N ARG A 133 11.63 7.32 -2.02
CA ARG A 133 12.57 6.99 -0.94
C ARG A 133 13.04 8.23 -0.18
N SER A 134 13.40 9.30 -0.90
CA SER A 134 13.80 10.56 -0.31
C SER A 134 12.67 11.20 0.50
N ALA A 135 11.43 11.19 -0.01
CA ALA A 135 10.26 11.70 0.72
C ALA A 135 10.01 10.92 2.03
N VAL A 136 10.10 9.59 1.99
CA VAL A 136 9.99 8.73 3.18
C VAL A 136 11.12 9.04 4.17
N SER A 137 12.36 9.15 3.70
CA SER A 137 13.50 9.46 4.57
C SER A 137 13.37 10.85 5.20
N HIS A 138 12.98 11.86 4.44
CA HIS A 138 12.74 13.22 4.95
C HIS A 138 11.64 13.24 6.02
N THR A 139 10.54 12.54 5.76
CA THR A 139 9.42 12.42 6.70
C THR A 139 9.82 11.75 8.02
N LEU A 140 10.63 10.69 7.96
CA LEU A 140 11.14 10.00 9.16
C LEU A 140 12.07 10.88 9.98
N ASN A 141 12.94 11.65 9.33
CA ASN A 141 13.96 12.48 9.97
C ASN A 141 13.41 13.81 10.55
N GLY A 142 12.09 13.96 10.67
CA GLY A 142 11.48 15.10 11.35
C GLY A 142 11.16 16.30 10.45
N GLY A 143 11.13 16.11 9.12
CA GLY A 143 10.52 17.12 8.24
C GLY A 143 9.03 17.34 8.55
N ASP A 144 8.48 18.42 8.00
CA ASP A 144 7.03 18.69 7.96
C ASP A 144 6.46 18.15 6.64
N PRO A 145 6.08 16.86 6.59
CA PRO A 145 5.68 16.22 5.35
C PRO A 145 4.32 16.72 4.90
N LYS A 146 4.11 16.71 3.58
CA LYS A 146 2.74 16.76 3.05
C LYS A 146 1.93 15.57 3.62
N PRO A 147 0.62 15.71 3.84
CA PRO A 147 -0.22 14.63 4.36
C PRO A 147 -0.08 13.29 3.60
N ARG A 148 0.15 13.37 2.28
CA ARG A 148 0.37 12.20 1.42
C ARG A 148 1.70 11.50 1.71
N ASP A 149 2.79 12.24 1.94
CA ASP A 149 4.11 11.68 2.26
C ASP A 149 4.13 11.08 3.67
N ALA A 150 3.41 11.70 4.61
CA ALA A 150 3.13 11.16 5.93
C ALA A 150 2.42 9.79 5.84
N ALA A 151 1.35 9.72 5.05
CA ALA A 151 0.61 8.47 4.82
C ALA A 151 1.45 7.40 4.12
N LEU A 152 2.22 7.77 3.10
CA LEU A 152 3.16 6.88 2.41
C LEU A 152 4.17 6.27 3.40
N THR A 153 4.76 7.11 4.25
CA THR A 153 5.73 6.70 5.26
C THR A 153 5.10 5.76 6.31
N ALA A 154 3.91 6.09 6.79
CA ALA A 154 3.17 5.25 7.73
C ALA A 154 2.81 3.89 7.13
N LEU A 155 2.37 3.85 5.86
CA LEU A 155 2.06 2.63 5.12
C LEU A 155 3.31 1.80 4.86
N ALA A 156 4.43 2.41 4.48
CA ALA A 156 5.68 1.71 4.24
C ALA A 156 6.22 1.05 5.51
N ALA A 157 6.19 1.76 6.64
CA ALA A 157 6.61 1.23 7.93
C ALA A 157 5.66 0.13 8.44
N THR A 158 4.35 0.37 8.38
CA THR A 158 3.33 -0.59 8.87
C THR A 158 3.25 -1.82 7.98
N GLY A 159 3.41 -1.63 6.67
CA GLY A 159 3.49 -2.67 5.65
C GLY A 159 4.83 -3.42 5.65
N GLU A 160 5.79 -3.03 6.50
CA GLU A 160 7.12 -3.62 6.58
C GLU A 160 7.85 -3.68 5.22
N ILE A 161 7.78 -2.59 4.45
CA ILE A 161 8.59 -2.41 3.25
C ILE A 161 10.01 -2.07 3.69
N ARG A 162 10.80 -3.09 4.02
CA ARG A 162 12.11 -2.96 4.70
C ARG A 162 13.16 -2.20 3.90
N ILE A 163 13.03 -2.20 2.58
CA ILE A 163 13.87 -1.42 1.67
C ILE A 163 13.53 0.10 1.72
N ALA A 164 12.37 0.47 2.28
CA ALA A 164 11.95 1.86 2.49
C ALA A 164 12.25 2.35 3.90
N VAL A 165 11.87 1.52 4.87
CA VAL A 165 11.95 1.80 6.30
C VAL A 165 12.52 0.54 6.93
N SER A 166 13.80 0.61 7.32
CA SER A 166 14.47 -0.52 7.94
C SER A 166 13.89 -0.80 9.32
N ARG A 167 14.09 -2.02 9.82
CA ARG A 167 13.64 -2.39 11.17
C ARG A 167 14.29 -1.53 12.26
N ALA A 168 15.54 -1.10 12.05
CA ALA A 168 16.23 -0.18 12.95
C ALA A 168 15.54 1.20 12.95
N GLN A 169 15.20 1.74 11.77
CA GLN A 169 14.47 3.00 11.64
C GLN A 169 13.07 2.91 12.27
N THR A 170 12.35 1.80 12.09
CA THR A 170 11.04 1.61 12.74
C THR A 170 11.14 1.69 14.27
N ARG A 171 12.21 1.16 14.85
CA ARG A 171 12.45 1.23 16.31
C ARG A 171 12.88 2.63 16.74
N GLN A 172 13.83 3.23 16.02
CA GLN A 172 14.36 4.56 16.31
C GLN A 172 13.26 5.63 16.24
N TYR A 173 12.36 5.54 15.26
CA TYR A 173 11.32 6.53 15.00
C TYR A 173 9.92 6.08 15.43
N ALA A 174 9.81 5.16 16.40
CA ALA A 174 8.53 4.54 16.79
C ALA A 174 7.46 5.59 17.14
N LYS A 175 7.77 6.56 18.02
CA LYS A 175 6.82 7.61 18.41
C LYS A 175 6.32 8.43 17.22
N ARG A 176 7.22 8.80 16.31
CA ARG A 176 6.88 9.57 15.10
C ARG A 176 5.99 8.75 14.18
N LEU A 177 6.33 7.47 13.97
CA LEU A 177 5.53 6.55 13.17
C LEU A 177 4.13 6.34 13.74
N ASP A 178 3.99 6.27 15.06
CA ASP A 178 2.67 6.17 15.70
C ASP A 178 1.82 7.43 15.46
N SER A 179 2.43 8.62 15.50
CA SER A 179 1.74 9.86 15.11
C SER A 179 1.32 9.85 13.63
N LEU A 180 2.20 9.41 12.72
CA LEU A 180 1.88 9.32 11.29
C LEU A 180 0.78 8.29 11.01
N VAL A 181 0.79 7.17 11.74
CA VAL A 181 -0.27 6.13 11.68
C VAL A 181 -1.60 6.70 12.16
N ALA A 182 -1.62 7.46 13.26
CA ALA A 182 -2.84 8.09 13.74
C ALA A 182 -3.41 9.10 12.73
N GLN A 183 -2.55 9.89 12.08
CA GLN A 183 -2.95 10.85 11.04
C GLN A 183 -3.46 10.18 9.75
N ALA A 184 -2.86 9.05 9.36
CA ALA A 184 -3.26 8.30 8.16
C ALA A 184 -4.57 7.51 8.34
N GLY A 185 -5.03 7.35 9.58
CA GLY A 185 -6.34 6.80 9.90
C GLY A 185 -6.40 5.28 10.09
N PRO A 186 -7.62 4.73 10.22
CA PRO A 186 -7.89 3.40 10.79
C PRO A 186 -7.44 2.21 9.92
N ALA A 187 -7.15 2.44 8.64
CA ALA A 187 -6.64 1.39 7.74
C ALA A 187 -5.24 0.88 8.16
N LEU A 188 -4.42 1.71 8.83
CA LEU A 188 -3.06 1.35 9.21
C LEU A 188 -3.02 0.35 10.37
N PRO A 189 -3.71 0.57 11.51
CA PRO A 189 -3.85 -0.46 12.54
C PRO A 189 -4.45 -1.77 12.01
N ALA A 190 -5.41 -1.68 11.09
CA ALA A 190 -6.00 -2.84 10.43
C ALA A 190 -4.98 -3.62 9.57
N LEU A 191 -4.14 -2.92 8.80
CA LEU A 191 -3.03 -3.52 8.06
C LEU A 191 -2.04 -4.24 8.98
N ARG A 192 -1.64 -3.61 10.08
CA ARG A 192 -0.75 -4.21 11.07
C ARG A 192 -1.30 -5.54 11.59
N LYS A 193 -2.60 -5.59 11.88
CA LYS A 193 -3.28 -6.83 12.28
C LYS A 193 -3.24 -7.88 11.16
N VAL A 194 -3.60 -7.52 9.93
CA VAL A 194 -3.63 -8.47 8.80
C VAL A 194 -2.25 -9.07 8.51
N ILE A 195 -1.19 -8.26 8.55
CA ILE A 195 0.19 -8.75 8.34
C ILE A 195 0.62 -9.70 9.46
N ARG A 196 0.31 -9.36 10.72
CA ARG A 196 0.61 -10.24 11.86
C ARG A 196 -0.12 -11.58 11.74
N ASP A 197 -1.41 -11.55 11.41
CA ASP A 197 -2.23 -12.75 11.26
C ASP A 197 -1.73 -13.61 10.07
N HIS A 198 -1.31 -12.98 8.95
CA HIS A 198 -0.69 -13.67 7.82
C HIS A 198 0.61 -14.39 8.19
N ARG A 199 1.47 -13.76 9.00
CA ARG A 199 2.72 -14.39 9.46
C ARG A 199 2.49 -15.60 10.33
N ALA A 200 1.59 -15.47 11.31
CA ALA A 200 1.24 -16.58 12.19
C ALA A 200 0.74 -17.79 11.39
N ALA A 201 -0.01 -17.56 10.31
CA ALA A 201 -0.45 -18.62 9.42
C ALA A 201 0.69 -19.25 8.59
N THR A 202 1.66 -18.46 8.11
CA THR A 202 2.81 -18.98 7.34
C THR A 202 3.89 -19.66 8.18
N GLU A 203 3.98 -19.35 9.49
CA GLU A 203 4.92 -19.98 10.42
C GLU A 203 4.40 -21.29 11.01
N SER A 204 3.09 -21.55 10.91
CA SER A 204 2.42 -22.74 11.47
C SER A 204 2.18 -23.86 10.45
N GLY A 205 2.63 -23.72 9.20
CA GLY A 205 2.43 -24.69 8.11
C GLY A 205 3.73 -25.03 7.41
#